data_AF-A0A5N4AYY4-F1
#
_entry.id   AF-A0A5N4AYY4-F1
#
_cell.length_a   1.000
_cell.length_b   1.000
_cell.length_c   1.000
_cell.angle_alpha   90.00
_cell.angle_beta   90.00
_cell.angle_gamma   90.00
#
_symmetry.space_group_name_H-M   'P 1'
#
loop_
_entity.id
_entity.type
_entity.pdbx_description
1 polymer ?
#
loop_
_entity_poly.entity_id
_entity_poly.type
_entity_poly.pdbx_seq_one_letter_code
_entity_poly.pdbx_strand_id
1 'polypeptide(L)'
;MSCMSSRMYDTLHQEVCDAWITGMSNAANEEKRLAVQDENLDKNGIPLITVVADGSWSKRSYHNNYNSLSGAAVIIGFRTKKVLFLGVRNKFCTTCKSPKKIRQLPNHISVTKSGVALQLEADIIAEAFSKSVEMYGIVYEKLIADGDRNCYKRILGTHP
;
A
#
# COMPACT_ATOMS: atom_id res chain seq x y z
N MET A 1 33.58 3.52 -7.00
CA MET A 1 32.18 3.69 -7.43
C MET A 1 31.73 5.07 -6.99
N SER A 2 31.39 5.97 -7.93
CA SER A 2 30.78 7.24 -7.56
C SER A 2 29.37 6.96 -7.03
N CYS A 3 29.11 7.23 -5.76
CA CYS A 3 27.75 7.16 -5.24
C CYS A 3 26.97 8.40 -5.73
N MET A 4 25.69 8.19 -6.05
CA MET A 4 24.74 9.26 -6.35
C MET A 4 24.71 10.26 -5.19
N SER A 5 24.71 11.56 -5.48
CA SER A 5 24.56 12.58 -4.44
C SER A 5 23.16 12.49 -3.82
N SER A 6 23.03 12.82 -2.52
CA SER A 6 21.73 12.79 -1.84
C SER A 6 20.66 13.59 -2.58
N ARG A 7 21.03 14.77 -3.09
CA ARG A 7 20.11 15.63 -3.86
C ARG A 7 19.63 14.96 -5.14
N MET A 8 20.52 14.30 -5.87
CA MET A 8 20.15 13.57 -7.08
C MET A 8 19.26 12.36 -6.75
N TYR A 9 19.55 11.66 -5.65
CA TYR A 9 18.70 10.58 -5.16
C TYR A 9 17.30 11.09 -4.82
N ASP A 10 17.18 12.17 -4.05
CA ASP A 10 15.90 12.71 -3.63
C ASP A 10 15.05 13.17 -4.83
N THR A 11 15.67 13.82 -5.82
CA THR A 11 14.98 14.22 -7.05
C THR A 11 14.45 13.01 -7.83
N LEU A 12 15.31 12.03 -8.12
CA LEU A 12 14.91 10.83 -8.87
C LEU A 12 13.89 10.00 -8.09
N HIS A 13 14.02 9.92 -6.77
CA HIS A 13 13.07 9.22 -5.91
C HIS A 13 11.68 9.87 -6.01
N GLN A 14 11.59 11.20 -5.96
CA GLN A 14 10.31 11.88 -6.10
C GLN A 14 9.70 11.70 -7.49
N GLU A 15 10.51 11.82 -8.56
CA GLU A 15 10.02 11.57 -9.93
C GLU A 15 9.43 10.16 -10.10
N VAL A 16 10.10 9.16 -9.53
CA VAL A 16 9.59 7.78 -9.53
C VAL A 16 8.29 7.71 -8.72
N CYS A 17 8.25 8.24 -7.50
CA CYS A 17 7.04 8.23 -6.67
C CYS A 17 5.84 8.89 -7.36
N ASP A 18 6.03 10.04 -7.98
CA ASP A 18 4.98 10.77 -8.71
C ASP A 18 4.48 9.98 -9.92
N ALA A 19 5.39 9.33 -10.66
CA ALA A 19 5.03 8.45 -11.77
C ALA A 19 4.20 7.24 -11.29
N TRP A 20 4.55 6.65 -10.15
CA TRP A 20 3.80 5.55 -9.54
C TRP A 20 2.40 6.00 -9.08
N ILE A 21 2.30 7.13 -8.37
CA ILE A 21 1.02 7.69 -7.91
C ILE A 21 0.10 7.96 -9.11
N THR A 22 0.64 8.60 -10.15
CA THR A 22 -0.09 8.88 -11.39
C THR A 22 -0.54 7.59 -12.08
N GLY A 23 0.36 6.60 -12.19
CA GLY A 23 0.05 5.30 -12.80
C GLY A 23 -1.06 4.55 -12.07
N MET A 24 -1.02 4.51 -10.74
CA MET A 24 -2.04 3.86 -9.90
C MET A 24 -3.39 4.59 -10.01
N SER A 25 -3.39 5.92 -10.02
CA SER A 25 -4.62 6.72 -10.23
C SER A 25 -5.26 6.43 -11.59
N ASN A 26 -4.46 6.37 -12.66
CA ASN A 26 -4.95 6.03 -13.99
C ASN A 26 -5.51 4.60 -14.05
N ALA A 27 -4.83 3.65 -13.41
CA ALA A 27 -5.30 2.26 -13.31
C ALA A 27 -6.64 2.16 -12.56
N ALA A 28 -6.79 2.89 -11.46
CA ALA A 28 -8.03 2.94 -10.69
C ALA A 28 -9.18 3.55 -11.49
N ASN A 29 -8.92 4.62 -12.24
CA ASN A 29 -9.91 5.24 -13.13
C ASN A 29 -10.37 4.30 -14.25
N GLU A 30 -9.48 3.45 -14.75
CA GLU A 30 -9.82 2.46 -15.77
C GLU A 30 -10.73 1.36 -15.20
N GLU A 31 -10.40 0.79 -14.04
CA GLU A 31 -11.27 -0.17 -13.32
C GLU A 31 -12.63 0.46 -12.99
N LYS A 32 -12.62 1.72 -12.53
CA LYS A 32 -13.84 2.49 -12.25
C LYS A 32 -14.73 2.61 -13.48
N ARG A 33 -14.15 2.99 -14.63
CA ARG A 33 -14.89 3.12 -15.90
C ARG A 33 -15.50 1.78 -16.31
N LEU A 34 -14.75 0.71 -16.20
CA LEU A 34 -15.21 -0.64 -16.54
C LEU A 34 -16.36 -1.11 -15.61
N ALA A 35 -16.28 -0.80 -14.31
CA ALA A 35 -17.37 -1.09 -13.38
C ALA A 35 -18.64 -0.28 -13.67
N VAL A 36 -18.52 0.99 -14.07
CA VAL A 36 -19.67 1.80 -14.51
C VAL A 36 -20.29 1.23 -15.79
N GLN A 37 -19.48 0.80 -16.74
CA GLN A 37 -19.95 0.21 -18.00
C GLN A 37 -20.73 -1.09 -17.79
N ASP A 38 -20.34 -1.88 -16.78
CA ASP A 38 -21.00 -3.14 -16.45
C ASP A 38 -22.13 -2.96 -15.41
N GLU A 39 -22.51 -1.71 -15.10
CA GLU A 39 -23.51 -1.36 -14.08
C GLU A 39 -23.24 -1.98 -12.70
N ASN A 40 -21.97 -2.29 -12.40
CA ASN A 40 -21.55 -2.86 -11.13
C ASN A 40 -21.35 -1.76 -10.09
N LEU A 41 -22.46 -1.24 -9.57
CA LEU A 41 -22.51 -0.10 -8.66
C LEU A 41 -23.15 -0.49 -7.32
N ASP A 42 -22.75 0.19 -6.25
CA ASP A 42 -23.45 0.09 -4.97
C ASP A 42 -24.79 0.86 -4.99
N LYS A 43 -25.52 0.80 -3.88
CA LYS A 43 -26.80 1.52 -3.70
C LYS A 43 -26.70 3.05 -3.86
N ASN A 44 -25.51 3.62 -3.77
CA ASN A 44 -25.24 5.06 -3.90
C ASN A 44 -24.65 5.41 -5.28
N GLY A 45 -24.52 4.45 -6.19
CA GLY A 45 -23.90 4.63 -7.51
C GLY A 45 -22.37 4.60 -7.51
N ILE A 46 -21.74 4.14 -6.43
CA ILE A 46 -20.28 4.03 -6.32
C ILE A 46 -19.82 2.73 -7.01
N PRO A 47 -18.83 2.78 -7.92
CA PRO A 47 -18.35 1.59 -8.62
C PRO A 47 -17.73 0.55 -7.69
N LEU A 48 -18.19 -0.69 -7.85
CA LEU A 48 -17.72 -1.87 -7.14
C LEU A 48 -16.70 -2.62 -8.00
N ILE A 49 -15.53 -2.94 -7.44
CA ILE A 49 -14.51 -3.70 -8.17
C ILE A 49 -14.00 -4.90 -7.38
N THR A 50 -13.55 -5.92 -8.12
CA THR A 50 -12.78 -7.04 -7.56
C THR A 50 -11.31 -6.71 -7.61
N VAL A 51 -10.59 -7.02 -6.54
CA VAL A 51 -9.15 -6.78 -6.43
C VAL A 51 -8.42 -8.03 -5.99
N VAL A 52 -7.15 -8.10 -6.38
CA VAL A 52 -6.19 -9.09 -5.90
C VAL A 52 -5.22 -8.38 -4.97
N ALA A 53 -4.89 -8.95 -3.82
CA ALA A 53 -3.83 -8.42 -2.97
C ALA A 53 -2.72 -9.45 -2.78
N ASP A 54 -1.50 -8.94 -2.64
CA ASP A 54 -0.33 -9.72 -2.29
C ASP A 54 0.62 -8.89 -1.42
N GLY A 55 1.39 -9.58 -0.59
CA GLY A 55 2.28 -9.01 0.40
C GLY A 55 3.68 -9.60 0.30
N SER A 56 4.68 -8.80 0.65
CA SER A 56 6.06 -9.25 0.74
C SER A 56 6.78 -8.66 1.93
N TRP A 57 7.68 -9.46 2.50
CA TRP A 57 8.53 -9.08 3.61
C TRP A 57 9.98 -9.19 3.19
N SER A 58 10.82 -8.23 3.61
CA SER A 58 12.26 -8.28 3.34
C SER A 58 12.95 -9.45 4.05
N LYS A 59 12.28 -10.08 5.02
CA LYS A 59 12.71 -11.35 5.62
C LYS A 59 11.53 -12.32 5.70
N ARG A 60 11.65 -13.46 5.02
CA ARG A 60 10.69 -14.56 5.15
C ARG A 60 10.75 -15.12 6.57
N SER A 61 9.62 -15.07 7.26
CA SER A 61 9.50 -15.48 8.65
C SER A 61 8.87 -16.88 8.70
N TYR A 62 9.63 -17.91 9.09
CA TYR A 62 9.08 -19.25 9.33
C TYR A 62 8.86 -19.47 10.83
N HIS A 63 7.73 -20.12 11.16
CA HIS A 63 7.37 -20.61 12.50
C HIS A 63 7.29 -19.52 13.59
N ASN A 64 8.41 -19.07 14.15
CA ASN A 64 8.48 -18.15 15.30
C ASN A 64 9.27 -16.87 15.00
N ASN A 65 9.80 -16.69 13.77
CA ASN A 65 10.76 -15.61 13.47
C ASN A 65 10.11 -14.41 12.75
N TYR A 66 9.03 -13.85 13.30
CA TYR A 66 8.27 -12.72 12.74
C TYR A 66 8.91 -11.36 13.03
N ASN A 67 10.18 -11.17 12.62
CA ASN A 67 10.96 -9.97 12.90
C ASN A 67 11.35 -9.17 11.66
N SER A 68 10.61 -9.28 10.55
CA SER A 68 10.83 -8.41 9.40
C SER A 68 10.72 -6.95 9.82
N LEU A 69 11.74 -6.16 9.47
CA LEU A 69 11.82 -4.73 9.75
C LEU A 69 11.10 -3.89 8.70
N SER A 70 10.68 -4.51 7.60
CA SER A 70 10.02 -3.87 6.48
C SER A 70 9.09 -4.86 5.78
N GLY A 71 7.99 -4.35 5.28
CA GLY A 71 7.02 -5.08 4.48
C GLY A 71 6.37 -4.14 3.48
N ALA A 72 5.96 -4.70 2.35
CA ALA A 72 5.18 -4.01 1.35
C ALA A 72 3.97 -4.87 0.99
N ALA A 73 2.86 -4.23 0.63
CA ALA A 73 1.71 -4.93 0.10
C ALA A 73 1.10 -4.11 -1.04
N VAL A 74 0.52 -4.82 -1.99
CA VAL A 74 -0.06 -4.26 -3.20
C VAL A 74 -1.50 -4.68 -3.34
N ILE A 75 -2.30 -3.78 -3.92
CA ILE A 75 -3.63 -4.11 -4.45
C ILE A 75 -3.57 -3.94 -5.95
N ILE A 76 -4.09 -4.94 -6.66
CA ILE A 76 -4.09 -5.05 -8.11
C ILE A 76 -5.53 -5.18 -8.58
N GLY A 77 -5.91 -4.40 -9.59
CA GLY A 77 -7.22 -4.49 -10.23
C GLY A 77 -7.39 -5.84 -10.89
N PHE A 78 -8.49 -6.55 -10.58
CA PHE A 78 -8.66 -7.90 -11.09
C PHE A 78 -8.86 -7.94 -12.61
N ARG A 79 -9.42 -6.91 -13.23
CA ARG A 79 -9.70 -6.93 -14.68
C ARG A 79 -8.52 -6.42 -15.47
N THR A 80 -8.02 -5.25 -15.09
CA THR A 80 -6.92 -4.55 -15.77
C THR A 80 -5.56 -5.17 -15.46
N LYS A 81 -5.45 -5.92 -14.35
CA LYS A 81 -4.18 -6.48 -13.83
C LYS A 81 -3.14 -5.41 -13.50
N LYS A 82 -3.58 -4.17 -13.27
CA LYS A 82 -2.73 -3.02 -12.94
C LYS A 82 -2.73 -2.75 -11.45
N VAL A 83 -1.61 -2.23 -10.93
CA VAL A 83 -1.47 -1.87 -9.51
C VAL A 83 -2.35 -0.65 -9.23
N LEU A 84 -3.19 -0.76 -8.20
CA LEU A 84 -4.08 0.30 -7.71
C LEU A 84 -3.55 0.94 -6.43
N PHE A 85 -2.79 0.17 -5.64
CA PHE A 85 -2.24 0.64 -4.38
C PHE A 85 -0.94 -0.08 -4.08
N LEU A 86 0.04 0.66 -3.55
CA LEU A 86 1.28 0.14 -2.99
C LEU A 86 1.49 0.80 -1.63
N GLY A 87 1.50 0.00 -0.58
CA GLY A 87 1.88 0.46 0.74
C GLY A 87 3.19 -0.16 1.18
N VAL A 88 4.01 0.65 1.86
CA VAL A 88 5.24 0.18 2.51
C VAL A 88 5.16 0.52 3.99
N ARG A 89 5.52 -0.45 4.84
CA ARG A 89 5.67 -0.28 6.27
C ARG A 89 7.09 -0.63 6.66
N ASN A 90 7.68 0.26 7.43
CA ASN A 90 8.99 0.05 8.01
C ASN A 90 8.81 0.06 9.54
N LYS A 91 9.60 -0.73 10.25
CA LYS A 91 9.77 -0.67 11.71
C LYS A 91 11.06 0.03 12.10
N PHE A 92 11.98 0.11 11.14
CA PHE A 92 13.30 0.65 11.34
C PHE A 92 13.55 1.83 10.41
N CYS A 93 14.08 2.92 10.98
CA CYS A 93 14.58 4.06 10.24
C CYS A 93 16.03 4.32 10.61
N THR A 94 16.93 4.27 9.62
CA THR A 94 18.32 4.70 9.80
C THR A 94 18.42 6.17 10.19
N THR A 95 17.60 7.03 9.58
CA THR A 95 17.55 8.47 9.87
C THR A 95 17.11 8.75 11.31
N CYS A 96 16.04 8.09 11.81
CA CYS A 96 15.61 8.29 13.21
C CYS A 96 16.60 7.74 14.23
N LYS A 97 17.29 6.63 13.91
CA LYS A 97 18.27 6.00 14.80
C LYS A 97 19.61 6.74 14.81
N SER A 98 19.88 7.56 13.80
CA SER A 98 21.11 8.36 13.72
C SER A 98 21.18 9.45 14.80
N PRO A 99 22.37 9.75 15.34
CA PRO A 99 22.56 10.79 16.35
C PRO A 99 22.21 12.20 15.81
N LYS A 100 21.81 13.07 16.74
CA LYS A 100 20.97 14.29 16.64
C LYS A 100 21.15 15.29 15.47
N LYS A 101 22.20 15.22 14.64
CA LYS A 101 22.45 16.18 13.55
C LYS A 101 21.61 15.95 12.27
N ILE A 102 21.05 14.76 12.06
CA ILE A 102 20.19 14.43 10.89
C ILE A 102 18.68 14.46 11.26
N ARG A 103 18.34 14.72 12.53
CA ARG A 103 16.95 14.71 13.02
C ARG A 103 16.10 15.90 12.59
N GLN A 104 16.70 16.92 11.98
CA GLN A 104 16.02 18.16 11.56
C GLN A 104 15.76 18.21 10.05
N LEU A 105 15.49 17.07 9.40
CA LEU A 105 14.93 17.08 8.05
C LEU A 105 13.44 17.46 8.17
N PRO A 106 13.00 18.62 7.66
CA PRO A 106 11.63 19.14 7.87
C PRO A 106 10.53 18.18 7.39
N ASN A 107 10.86 17.28 6.47
CA ASN A 107 9.93 16.38 5.80
C ASN A 107 10.24 14.89 6.05
N HIS A 108 10.95 14.55 7.12
CA HIS A 108 11.20 13.14 7.44
C HIS A 108 9.89 12.45 7.86
N ILE A 109 9.28 11.69 6.94
CA ILE A 109 8.14 10.82 7.25
C ILE A 109 8.64 9.78 8.26
N SER A 110 8.28 9.96 9.54
CA SER A 110 8.67 9.02 10.59
C SER A 110 8.14 7.65 10.24
N VAL A 111 9.01 6.67 10.29
CA VAL A 111 8.67 5.26 10.16
C VAL A 111 7.49 4.95 11.09
N THR A 112 6.39 4.50 10.47
CA THR A 112 5.14 4.21 11.16
C THR A 112 5.43 3.34 12.38
N LYS A 113 4.75 3.59 13.51
CA LYS A 113 4.74 2.67 14.66
C LYS A 113 4.00 1.39 14.24
N SER A 114 4.58 0.62 13.34
CA SER A 114 3.91 -0.55 12.78
C SER A 114 3.93 -1.68 13.80
N GLY A 115 2.81 -2.41 13.90
CA GLY A 115 2.59 -3.52 14.82
C GLY A 115 3.50 -4.73 14.54
N VAL A 116 3.07 -5.94 14.90
CA VAL A 116 3.88 -7.16 14.70
C VAL A 116 4.16 -7.39 13.20
N ALA A 117 5.27 -8.04 12.81
CA ALA A 117 5.68 -8.10 11.39
C ALA A 117 4.64 -8.79 10.48
N LEU A 118 3.90 -9.74 11.05
CA LEU A 118 2.73 -10.40 10.45
C LEU A 118 1.61 -9.44 10.09
N GLN A 119 1.43 -8.37 10.87
CA GLN A 119 0.30 -7.45 10.72
C GLN A 119 0.57 -6.36 9.69
N LEU A 120 1.80 -6.23 9.19
CA LEU A 120 2.17 -5.15 8.27
C LEU A 120 1.37 -5.21 6.97
N GLU A 121 1.23 -6.40 6.39
CA GLU A 121 0.43 -6.60 5.18
C GLU A 121 -1.05 -6.30 5.43
N ALA A 122 -1.63 -6.93 6.45
CA ALA A 122 -3.02 -6.72 6.83
C ALA A 122 -3.35 -5.25 7.11
N ASP A 123 -2.45 -4.52 7.77
CA ASP A 123 -2.59 -3.09 8.04
C ASP A 123 -2.49 -2.23 6.77
N ILE A 124 -1.63 -2.60 5.81
CA ILE A 124 -1.53 -1.92 4.52
C ILE A 124 -2.81 -2.13 3.70
N ILE A 125 -3.26 -3.39 3.59
CA ILE A 125 -4.45 -3.73 2.83
C ILE A 125 -5.67 -3.07 3.47
N ALA A 126 -5.82 -3.13 4.79
CA ALA A 126 -6.93 -2.47 5.48
C ALA A 126 -6.92 -0.94 5.30
N GLU A 127 -5.75 -0.28 5.31
CA GLU A 127 -5.63 1.14 4.96
C GLU A 127 -6.14 1.41 3.54
N ALA A 128 -5.71 0.58 2.57
CA ALA A 128 -6.08 0.75 1.18
C ALA A 128 -7.59 0.57 0.96
N PHE A 129 -8.22 -0.39 1.66
CA PHE A 129 -9.68 -0.57 1.65
C PHE A 129 -10.39 0.67 2.17
N SER A 130 -10.00 1.18 3.34
CA SER A 130 -10.65 2.35 3.95
C SER A 130 -10.47 3.64 3.14
N LYS A 131 -9.38 3.79 2.39
CA LYS A 131 -9.10 4.99 1.59
C LYS A 131 -9.58 4.91 0.14
N SER A 132 -9.99 3.73 -0.34
CA SER A 132 -10.35 3.51 -1.75
C SER A 132 -11.42 4.48 -2.28
N VAL A 133 -12.43 4.77 -1.46
CA VAL A 133 -13.51 5.72 -1.80
C VAL A 133 -13.00 7.16 -1.84
N GLU A 134 -12.18 7.57 -0.87
CA GLU A 134 -11.60 8.92 -0.84
C GLU A 134 -10.63 9.14 -2.02
N MET A 135 -9.77 8.16 -2.29
CA MET A 135 -8.71 8.28 -3.28
C MET A 135 -9.23 8.21 -4.72
N TYR A 136 -10.16 7.28 -5.00
CA TYR A 136 -10.56 6.94 -6.36
C TYR A 136 -12.09 6.94 -6.56
N GLY A 137 -12.87 7.03 -5.49
CA GLY A 137 -14.32 6.91 -5.54
C GLY A 137 -14.76 5.54 -6.04
N ILE A 138 -14.11 4.48 -5.55
CA ILE A 138 -14.43 3.07 -5.83
C ILE A 138 -14.45 2.30 -4.52
N VAL A 139 -15.22 1.20 -4.49
CA VAL A 139 -15.24 0.27 -3.36
C VAL A 139 -14.66 -1.08 -3.81
N TYR A 140 -13.77 -1.63 -2.99
CA TYR A 140 -13.25 -2.98 -3.18
C TYR A 140 -14.25 -4.00 -2.63
N GLU A 141 -15.13 -4.52 -3.48
CA GLU A 141 -16.21 -5.44 -3.11
C GLU A 141 -15.67 -6.83 -2.76
N LYS A 142 -14.73 -7.32 -3.57
CA LYS A 142 -14.20 -8.68 -3.50
C LYS A 142 -12.68 -8.64 -3.45
N LEU A 143 -12.11 -9.39 -2.52
CA LEU A 143 -10.68 -9.58 -2.37
C LEU A 143 -10.29 -11.02 -2.71
N ILE A 144 -9.31 -11.18 -3.60
CA ILE A 144 -8.63 -12.44 -3.88
C ILE A 144 -7.21 -12.34 -3.29
N ALA A 145 -6.89 -13.21 -2.34
CA ALA A 145 -5.59 -13.22 -1.66
C ALA A 145 -5.24 -14.65 -1.22
N ASP A 146 -4.04 -14.84 -0.69
CA ASP A 146 -3.48 -16.13 -0.26
C ASP A 146 -4.19 -16.78 0.96
N GLY A 147 -5.19 -16.10 1.53
CA GLY A 147 -6.09 -16.66 2.52
C GLY A 147 -5.64 -16.52 3.97
N ASP A 148 -4.78 -15.54 4.32
CA ASP A 148 -4.52 -15.25 5.73
C ASP A 148 -5.77 -14.72 6.45
N ARG A 149 -6.26 -15.50 7.43
CA ARG A 149 -7.43 -15.15 8.25
C ARG A 149 -7.23 -13.84 9.00
N ASN A 150 -5.99 -13.45 9.31
CA ASN A 150 -5.71 -12.20 10.00
C ASN A 150 -5.96 -10.98 9.11
N CYS A 151 -5.60 -11.07 7.83
CA CYS A 151 -5.86 -10.01 6.85
C CYS A 151 -7.37 -9.77 6.71
N TYR A 152 -8.14 -10.84 6.54
CA TYR A 152 -9.60 -10.74 6.44
C TYR A 152 -10.25 -10.09 7.67
N LYS A 153 -9.88 -10.53 8.88
CA LYS A 153 -10.39 -9.94 10.13
C LYS A 153 -10.05 -8.44 10.25
N ARG A 154 -8.86 -8.04 9.79
CA ARG A 154 -8.41 -6.65 9.88
C ARG A 154 -9.22 -5.74 8.96
N ILE A 155 -9.48 -6.19 7.73
CA ILE A 155 -10.33 -5.48 6.77
C ILE A 155 -11.75 -5.33 7.32
N LEU A 156 -12.36 -6.40 7.84
CA LEU A 156 -13.71 -6.29 8.43
C LEU A 156 -13.74 -5.32 9.62
N GLY A 157 -12.66 -5.27 10.40
CA GLY A 157 -12.54 -4.37 11.54
C GLY A 157 -12.38 -2.89 11.18
N THR A 158 -12.05 -2.54 9.93
CA THR A 158 -12.00 -1.14 9.49
C THR A 158 -13.33 -0.60 8.98
N HIS A 159 -14.39 -1.43 8.97
CA HIS A 159 -15.69 -1.10 8.41
C HIS A 159 -15.60 -0.34 7.07
N PRO A 160 -14.85 -0.89 6.09
CA PRO A 160 -14.64 -0.26 4.79
C PRO A 160 -15.92 -0.20 3.95
#